data_AF-A0ABD0QP44-F1
#
_entry.id   AF-A0ABD0QP44-F1
#
_cell.length_a   1.000
_cell.length_b   1.000
_cell.length_c   1.000
_cell.angle_alpha   90.00
_cell.angle_beta   90.00
_cell.angle_gamma   90.00
#
_symmetry.space_group_name_H-M   'P 1'
#
loop_
_entity.id
_entity.type
_entity.pdbx_description
1 polymer ?
#
loop_
_entity_poly.entity_id
_entity_poly.type
_entity_poly.pdbx_seq_one_letter_code
_entity_poly.pdbx_strand_id
1 'polypeptide(L)' 'GLYDNLQQYNLPYAEAIFEINYFHHNPNPFFALAKELYPGNYQPNLTHYFIRLLHDKGQLLRMYTQNIDGLER' A
#
# COMPACT_ATOMS: atom_id res chain seq x y z
N GLY A 1 10.90 5.81 -5.63
CA GLY A 1 9.91 5.15 -4.74
C GLY A 1 8.74 6.09 -4.51
N LEU A 2 7.70 5.66 -3.78
CA LEU A 2 6.49 6.48 -3.54
C LEU A 2 6.83 7.87 -3.01
N TYR A 3 7.71 7.94 -2.01
CA TYR A 3 8.13 9.18 -1.34
C TYR A 3 8.85 10.19 -2.26
N ASP A 4 9.54 9.74 -3.29
CA ASP A 4 10.27 10.63 -4.22
C ASP A 4 9.31 11.48 -5.07
N ASN A 5 8.07 11.01 -5.26
CA ASN A 5 7.06 11.65 -6.12
C ASN A 5 6.09 12.56 -5.34
N LEU A 6 6.27 12.73 -4.03
CA LEU A 6 5.33 13.49 -3.18
C LEU A 6 5.61 15.00 -3.11
N GLN A 7 6.62 15.49 -3.84
CA GLN A 7 7.04 16.89 -3.83
C GLN A 7 5.90 17.86 -4.20
N GLN A 8 4.93 17.40 -5.01
CA GLN A 8 3.76 18.18 -5.42
C GLN A 8 2.80 18.54 -4.28
N TYR A 9 2.86 17.86 -3.12
CA TYR A 9 1.91 18.07 -2.02
C TYR A 9 2.40 19.04 -0.95
N ASN A 10 3.57 19.67 -1.13
CA ASN A 10 4.17 20.64 -0.20
C ASN A 10 4.18 20.15 1.26
N LEU A 11 4.63 18.91 1.45
CA LEU A 11 4.69 18.25 2.76
C LEU A 11 5.93 18.72 3.54
N PRO A 12 5.89 18.74 4.89
CA PRO A 12 7.05 19.06 5.71
C PRO A 12 8.18 18.02 5.56
N TYR A 13 7.81 16.76 5.33
CA TYR A 13 8.65 15.62 4.93
C TYR A 13 7.73 14.58 4.27
N ALA A 14 8.29 13.61 3.54
CA ALA A 14 7.52 12.76 2.64
C ALA A 14 6.54 11.83 3.40
N GLU A 15 6.93 11.34 4.58
CA GLU A 15 6.15 10.42 5.41
C GLU A 15 4.93 11.08 6.06
N ALA A 16 4.90 12.42 6.17
CA ALA A 16 3.81 13.17 6.80
C ALA A 16 2.43 12.82 6.19
N ILE A 17 2.37 12.47 4.91
CA ILE A 17 1.13 12.07 4.23
C ILE A 17 0.46 10.83 4.84
N PHE A 18 1.22 9.97 5.52
CA PHE A 18 0.74 8.74 6.17
C PHE A 18 0.67 8.86 7.70
N GLU A 19 1.00 10.02 8.27
CA GLU A 19 0.85 10.25 9.70
C GLU A 19 -0.59 10.60 10.07
N ILE A 20 -1.13 9.92 11.09
CA ILE A 20 -2.53 10.12 11.52
C ILE A 20 -2.79 11.55 12.01
N ASN A 21 -1.84 12.15 12.72
CA ASN A 21 -1.96 13.51 13.19
C ASN A 21 -1.99 14.48 12.02
N TYR A 22 -1.08 14.33 11.04
CA TYR A 22 -1.09 15.16 9.85
C TYR A 22 -2.39 15.00 9.05
N PHE A 23 -2.88 13.78 8.88
CA PHE A 23 -4.16 13.49 8.21
C PHE A 23 -5.33 14.21 8.86
N HIS A 24 -5.41 14.25 10.20
CA HIS A 24 -6.46 15.00 10.90
C HIS A 24 -6.39 16.52 10.69
N HIS A 25 -5.19 17.08 10.51
CA HIS A 25 -5.02 18.51 10.24
C HIS A 25 -5.25 18.86 8.77
N ASN A 26 -4.75 18.04 7.85
CA ASN A 26 -4.85 18.23 6.40
C ASN A 26 -4.95 16.89 5.66
N PRO A 27 -6.16 16.36 5.42
CA PRO A 27 -6.35 15.08 4.76
C PRO A 27 -6.21 15.14 3.23
N ASN A 28 -6.13 16.34 2.63
CA ASN A 28 -6.16 16.53 1.18
C ASN A 28 -5.02 15.82 0.44
N PRO A 29 -3.75 15.88 0.89
CA PRO A 29 -2.65 15.15 0.25
C PRO A 29 -2.89 13.65 0.20
N PHE A 30 -3.35 13.06 1.31
CA PHE A 30 -3.64 11.63 1.38
C PHE A 30 -4.72 11.24 0.36
N PHE A 31 -5.84 11.97 0.30
CA PHE A 31 -6.92 11.63 -0.64
C PHE A 31 -6.55 11.86 -2.10
N ALA A 32 -5.70 12.86 -2.40
CA ALA A 32 -5.17 13.06 -3.73
C ALA A 32 -4.29 11.88 -4.16
N LEU A 33 -3.35 11.48 -3.31
CA LEU A 33 -2.49 10.32 -3.56
C LEU A 33 -3.30 9.01 -3.64
N ALA A 34 -4.28 8.82 -2.76
CA ALA A 34 -5.12 7.63 -2.76
C ALA A 34 -5.87 7.45 -4.08
N LYS A 35 -6.32 8.54 -4.73
CA LYS A 35 -6.95 8.49 -6.06
C LYS A 35 -5.98 8.05 -7.15
N GLU A 36 -4.71 8.47 -7.08
CA GLU A 36 -3.66 8.03 -8.01
C GLU A 36 -3.28 6.57 -7.79
N LEU A 37 -3.26 6.13 -6.52
CA LEU A 37 -2.90 4.78 -6.13
C LEU A 37 -4.03 3.77 -6.29
N TYR A 38 -5.29 4.23 -6.32
CA TYR A 38 -6.47 3.35 -6.35
C TYR A 38 -6.37 2.39 -7.56
N PRO A 39 -6.16 1.09 -7.33
CA PRO A 39 -6.00 0.15 -8.42
C PRO A 39 -7.32 -0.21 -9.07
N GLY A 40 -7.28 -0.45 -10.37
CA GLY A 40 -8.23 -1.33 -11.07
C GLY A 40 -7.60 -2.59 -11.65
N ASN A 41 -6.28 -2.64 -11.87
CA ASN A 41 -5.66 -3.61 -12.79
C ASN A 41 -4.36 -4.29 -12.32
N TYR A 42 -3.92 -4.15 -11.07
CA TYR A 42 -2.70 -4.86 -10.63
C TYR A 42 -2.98 -6.35 -10.44
N GLN A 43 -2.07 -7.19 -10.94
CA GLN A 43 -2.16 -8.64 -10.84
C GLN A 43 -1.21 -9.15 -9.74
N PRO A 44 -1.59 -10.18 -8.97
CA PRO A 44 -0.68 -10.85 -8.06
C PRO A 44 0.57 -11.34 -8.81
N ASN A 45 1.74 -11.15 -8.21
CA ASN A 45 3.01 -11.59 -8.79
C ASN A 45 3.35 -13.04 -8.38
N LEU A 46 4.47 -13.58 -8.88
CA LEU A 46 4.91 -14.94 -8.59
C LEU A 46 5.05 -15.25 -7.08
N THR A 47 5.42 -14.26 -6.27
CA THR A 47 5.52 -14.42 -4.81
C THR A 47 4.14 -14.66 -4.18
N HIS A 48 3.10 -13.94 -4.64
CA HIS A 48 1.73 -14.17 -4.18
C HIS A 48 1.29 -15.60 -4.52
N TYR A 49 1.55 -16.06 -5.74
CA TYR A 49 1.24 -17.43 -6.16
C TYR A 49 2.03 -18.49 -5.40
N PHE A 50 3.29 -18.21 -5.03
CA PHE A 50 4.06 -19.11 -4.18
C PHE A 50 3.45 -19.24 -2.78
N ILE A 51 3.04 -18.12 -2.17
CA ILE A 51 2.35 -18.16 -0.88
C ILE A 51 1.02 -18.91 -0.99
N ARG A 52 0.29 -18.73 -2.09
CA ARG A 52 -0.91 -19.52 -2.39
C ARG A 52 -0.62 -21.02 -2.48
N LEU A 53 0.48 -21.42 -3.11
CA LEU A 53 0.90 -22.82 -3.17
C LEU A 53 1.16 -23.41 -1.77
N LEU A 54 1.78 -22.64 -0.86
CA LEU A 54 1.98 -23.06 0.53
C LEU A 54 0.63 -23.26 1.25
N HIS A 55 -0.34 -22.38 1.00
CA HIS A 55 -1.71 -22.53 1.50
C HIS A 55 -2.36 -23.81 0.98
N ASP A 56 -2.32 -24.04 -0.33
CA ASP A 56 -2.96 -25.21 -0.96
C ASP A 56 -2.32 -26.54 -0.55
N LYS A 57 -1.06 -26.52 -0.10
CA LYS A 57 -0.37 -27.68 0.49
C LYS A 57 -0.61 -27.86 1.99
N GLY A 58 -1.39 -26.98 2.63
CA GLY A 58 -1.60 -27.00 4.09
C GLY A 58 -0.35 -26.62 4.90
N GLN A 59 0.61 -25.94 4.28
CA GLN A 59 1.89 -25.56 4.88
C GLN A 59 1.93 -24.10 5.36
N LEU A 60 0.92 -23.30 4.98
CA LEU A 60 0.82 -21.90 5.40
C LEU A 60 0.02 -21.77 6.71
N LEU A 61 0.70 -21.39 7.79
CA LEU A 61 0.04 -21.09 9.06
C LEU A 61 -0.64 -19.70 9.06
N ARG A 62 0.04 -18.70 8.50
CA ARG A 62 -0.38 -17.29 8.44
C ARG A 62 0.47 -16.55 7.41
N MET A 63 -0.12 -15.56 6.75
CA MET A 63 0.61 -14.54 6.00
C MET A 63 0.43 -13.20 6.72
N TYR A 64 1.53 -12.54 7.06
CA TYR A 64 1.54 -11.16 7.55
C TYR A 64 2.12 -10.28 6.45
N THR A 65 1.36 -9.28 6.01
CA THR A 65 1.77 -8.33 4.96
C THR A 65 1.72 -6.92 5.52
N GLN A 66 2.65 -6.08 5.06
CA GLN A 66 2.61 -4.62 5.27
C GLN A 66 1.94 -3.93 4.08
N ASN A 67 1.69 -4.66 2.99
CA ASN A 67 1.07 -4.12 1.80
C ASN A 67 -0.41 -3.83 2.05
N ILE A 68 -0.92 -2.83 1.33
CA ILE A 68 -2.31 -2.38 1.38
C ILE A 68 -3.01 -2.55 0.01
N ASP A 69 -2.34 -3.22 -0.94
CA ASP A 69 -2.83 -3.42 -2.31
C ASP A 69 -3.89 -4.53 -2.41
N GLY A 70 -3.94 -5.45 -1.45
CA GLY A 70 -4.94 -6.50 -1.35
C GLY A 70 -4.73 -7.67 -2.32
N LEU A 71 -3.55 -7.80 -2.92
CA LEU A 71 -3.21 -8.84 -3.89
C LEU A 71 -3.02 -10.23 -3.25
N GLU A 72 -2.97 -10.30 -1.92
CA GLU A 72 -2.85 -11.53 -1.14
C GLU A 72 -4.17 -12.31 -0.97
N ARG A 73 -5.30 -11.75 -1.37
CA ARG A 73 -6.65 -12.32 -1.16
C ARG A 73 -6.99 -13.48 -2.09
#